data_AF-A0A1C6L0I6-F1
#
_entry.id   AF-A0A1C6L0I6-F1
#
_cell.length_a   1.000
_cell.length_b   1.000
_cell.length_c   1.000
_cell.angle_alpha   90.00
_cell.angle_beta   90.00
_cell.angle_gamma   90.00
#
_symmetry.space_group_name_H-M   'P 1'
#
loop_
_entity.id
_entity.type
_entity.pdbx_description
1 polymer ?
#
loop_
_entity_poly.entity_id
_entity_poly.type
_entity_poly.pdbx_seq_one_letter_code
_entity_poly.pdbx_strand_id
1 'polypeptide(L)'
;MRAMLRNKSKFHYALYKGKIPKTDEYGNVTGEYELVYENPVEFAANISAAKGETTTRQFGESEGYDKVIVMDNDAPPIDEYTVLWVDTIPQVDTDGALAKSDTGEIITPYDYIVKKVARSLNSVSIAICKVNVRG
;
A
#
# COMPACT_ATOMS: atom_id res chain seq x y z
N MET A 1 15.54 -16.66 2.30
CA MET A 1 15.75 -17.29 0.98
C MET A 1 16.28 -16.18 0.10
N ARG A 2 17.59 -16.10 -0.19
CA ARG A 2 18.16 -14.87 -0.79
C ARG A 2 17.51 -14.56 -2.14
N ALA A 3 16.62 -13.57 -2.18
CA ALA A 3 16.06 -13.09 -3.44
C ALA A 3 17.18 -12.46 -4.28
N MET A 4 17.41 -12.97 -5.50
CA MET A 4 18.35 -12.34 -6.44
C MET A 4 17.90 -10.90 -6.72
N LEU A 5 18.84 -9.95 -6.59
CA LEU A 5 18.62 -8.52 -6.85
C LEU A 5 17.99 -8.24 -8.22
N ARG A 6 18.25 -9.09 -9.22
CA ARG A 6 17.72 -8.96 -10.59
C ARG A 6 16.18 -9.07 -10.66
N ASN A 7 15.55 -9.75 -9.71
CA ASN A 7 14.09 -9.93 -9.68
C ASN A 7 13.40 -8.92 -8.76
N LYS A 8 14.13 -7.93 -8.23
CA LYS A 8 13.52 -6.90 -7.39
C LYS A 8 12.93 -5.80 -8.25
N SER A 9 11.65 -5.53 -8.07
CA SER A 9 10.99 -4.34 -8.60
C SER A 9 10.93 -3.29 -7.50
N LYS A 10 11.15 -2.02 -7.89
CA LYS A 10 10.97 -0.89 -7.00
C LYS A 10 9.48 -0.60 -6.83
N PHE A 11 9.07 -0.29 -5.62
CA PHE A 11 7.73 0.18 -5.29
C PHE A 11 7.83 1.14 -4.11
N HIS A 12 6.79 1.92 -3.89
CA HIS A 12 6.69 2.78 -2.72
C HIS A 12 5.58 2.28 -1.80
N TYR A 13 5.77 2.44 -0.49
CA TYR A 13 4.75 2.13 0.50
C TYR A 13 4.65 3.25 1.53
N ALA A 14 3.46 3.48 2.06
CA ALA A 14 3.23 4.44 3.13
C ALA A 14 2.44 3.77 4.27
N LEU A 15 3.02 3.81 5.47
CA LEU A 15 2.41 3.24 6.66
C LEU A 15 1.26 4.12 7.14
N TYR A 16 0.22 3.50 7.67
CA TYR A 16 -0.87 4.23 8.30
C TYR A 16 -0.42 4.76 9.67
N LYS A 17 -0.41 6.09 9.85
CA LYS A 17 0.02 6.72 11.11
C LYS A 17 -1.15 6.92 12.08
N GLY A 18 -2.32 7.25 11.54
CA GLY A 18 -3.52 7.45 12.34
C GLY A 18 -4.58 8.27 11.63
N LYS A 19 -5.62 8.62 12.37
CA LYS A 19 -6.67 9.54 11.92
C LYS A 19 -6.64 10.79 12.77
N ILE A 20 -6.61 11.94 12.12
CA ILE A 20 -6.72 13.23 12.80
C ILE A 20 -8.17 13.69 12.66
N PRO A 21 -8.86 14.03 13.75
CA PRO A 21 -10.19 14.62 13.67
C PRO A 21 -10.07 15.98 12.97
N LYS A 22 -10.87 16.19 11.93
CA LYS A 22 -10.95 17.50 11.27
C LYS A 22 -11.66 18.47 12.22
N THR A 23 -11.02 19.61 12.45
CA THR A 23 -11.60 20.72 13.22
C THR A 23 -12.09 21.78 12.25
N ASP A 24 -13.32 22.23 12.42
CA ASP A 24 -13.88 23.35 11.65
C ASP A 24 -13.19 24.68 12.03
N GLU A 25 -13.44 25.76 11.27
CA GLU A 25 -12.94 27.12 11.55
C GLU A 25 -13.30 27.62 12.96
N TYR A 26 -14.30 27.01 13.61
CA TYR A 26 -14.74 27.30 14.97
C TYR A 26 -14.15 26.38 16.06
N GLY A 27 -13.15 25.55 15.74
CA GLY A 27 -12.50 24.66 16.71
C GLY A 27 -13.38 23.49 17.19
N ASN A 28 -14.52 23.27 16.54
CA ASN A 28 -15.41 22.16 16.83
C ASN A 28 -14.99 20.92 16.04
N VAL A 29 -15.06 19.76 16.68
CA VAL A 29 -14.82 18.46 16.06
C VAL A 29 -15.99 18.15 15.12
N THR A 30 -15.78 18.17 13.81
CA THR A 30 -16.85 17.95 12.82
C THR A 30 -17.31 16.49 12.74
N GLY A 31 -16.62 15.59 13.44
CA GLY A 31 -16.85 14.15 13.37
C GLY A 31 -16.26 13.50 12.11
N GLU A 32 -15.70 14.30 11.21
CA GLU A 32 -14.94 13.83 10.06
C GLU A 32 -13.49 13.53 10.46
N TYR A 33 -12.94 12.45 9.90
CA TYR A 33 -11.59 11.99 10.20
C TYR A 33 -10.76 12.01 8.92
N GLU A 34 -9.64 12.72 8.94
CA GLU A 34 -8.64 12.62 7.88
C GLU A 34 -7.64 11.51 8.19
N LEU A 35 -7.46 10.59 7.25
CA LEU A 35 -6.46 9.54 7.33
C LEU A 35 -5.09 10.17 7.06
N VAL A 36 -4.16 10.00 7.99
CA VAL A 36 -2.79 10.44 7.85
C VAL A 36 -1.89 9.24 7.64
N TYR A 37 -1.20 9.25 6.50
CA TYR A 37 -0.17 8.27 6.16
C TYR A 37 1.21 8.85 6.45
N GLU A 38 2.18 7.99 6.71
CA GLU A 38 3.59 8.37 6.77
C GLU A 38 4.15 8.71 5.38
N ASN A 39 5.36 9.26 5.38
CA ASN A 39 6.10 9.57 4.16
C ASN A 39 6.33 8.30 3.34
N PRO A 40 6.05 8.30 2.02
CA PRO A 40 6.23 7.12 1.21
C PRO A 40 7.71 6.75 1.12
N VAL A 41 8.04 5.53 1.54
CA VAL A 41 9.39 5.00 1.51
C VAL A 41 9.56 4.14 0.26
N GLU A 42 10.66 4.36 -0.48
CA GLU A 42 11.02 3.48 -1.59
C GLU A 42 11.55 2.14 -1.07
N PHE A 43 11.06 1.04 -1.63
CA PHE A 43 11.55 -0.29 -1.33
C PHE A 43 11.65 -1.14 -2.58
N ALA A 44 12.55 -2.12 -2.56
CA ALA A 44 12.75 -3.04 -3.66
C ALA A 44 12.60 -4.48 -3.18
N ALA A 45 11.58 -5.18 -3.67
CA ALA A 45 11.32 -6.57 -3.33
C ALA A 45 10.89 -7.36 -4.55
N ASN A 46 10.79 -8.69 -4.41
CA ASN A 46 10.32 -9.54 -5.49
C ASN A 46 8.80 -9.44 -5.57
N ILE A 47 8.29 -8.85 -6.65
CA ILE A 47 6.86 -8.73 -6.90
C ILE A 47 6.48 -9.77 -7.95
N SER A 48 5.51 -10.62 -7.62
CA SER A 48 5.01 -11.60 -8.58
C SER A 48 4.36 -10.92 -9.79
N ALA A 49 4.27 -11.64 -10.91
CA ALA A 49 3.38 -11.24 -11.99
C ALA A 49 1.95 -11.08 -11.46
N ALA A 50 1.15 -10.21 -12.09
CA ALA A 50 -0.27 -10.15 -11.77
C ALA A 50 -0.89 -11.52 -12.09
N LYS A 51 -1.57 -12.12 -11.10
CA LYS A 51 -2.44 -13.27 -11.34
C LYS A 51 -3.60 -12.80 -12.21
N GLY A 52 -3.44 -12.92 -13.53
CA GLY A 52 -4.54 -12.85 -14.47
C GLY A 52 -5.32 -14.15 -14.40
N GLU A 53 -6.11 -14.36 -13.35
CA GLU A 53 -6.87 -15.60 -13.20
C GLU A 53 -8.29 -15.32 -12.68
N THR A 54 -9.20 -15.02 -13.61
CA THR A 54 -10.62 -15.36 -13.48
C THR A 54 -10.78 -16.89 -13.55
N THR A 55 -10.29 -17.61 -12.55
CA THR A 55 -10.51 -19.06 -12.49
C THR A 55 -11.84 -19.32 -11.79
N THR A 56 -12.91 -19.48 -12.57
CA THR A 56 -14.20 -19.98 -12.11
C THR A 56 -14.00 -21.32 -11.38
N ARG A 57 -14.10 -21.37 -10.05
CA ARG A 57 -13.92 -22.63 -9.29
C ARG A 57 -14.93 -22.78 -8.16
N GLN A 58 -15.61 -23.93 -8.18
CA GLN A 58 -16.74 -24.35 -7.33
C GLN A 58 -16.35 -24.79 -5.91
N PHE A 59 -15.10 -24.57 -5.49
CA PHE A 59 -14.66 -24.86 -4.12
C PHE A 59 -13.97 -23.62 -3.56
N GLY A 60 -14.60 -23.04 -2.54
CA GLY A 60 -14.24 -21.76 -1.97
C GLY A 60 -12.95 -21.83 -1.18
N GLU A 61 -11.94 -21.16 -1.70
CA GLU A 61 -11.06 -20.25 -0.95
C GLU A 61 -10.29 -19.42 -1.99
N SER A 62 -10.83 -18.25 -2.34
CA SER A 62 -10.11 -17.26 -3.13
C SER A 62 -9.85 -16.05 -2.26
N GLU A 63 -8.62 -15.94 -1.77
CA GLU A 63 -8.12 -14.63 -1.36
C GLU A 63 -7.95 -13.81 -2.65
N GLY A 64 -8.82 -12.81 -2.84
CA GLY A 64 -8.76 -11.92 -3.99
C GLY A 64 -7.54 -11.00 -3.91
N TYR A 65 -6.40 -11.49 -4.37
CA TYR A 65 -5.16 -10.72 -4.51
C TYR A 65 -4.67 -10.79 -5.95
N ASP A 66 -4.13 -9.67 -6.43
CA ASP A 66 -3.60 -9.56 -7.79
C ASP A 66 -2.13 -9.96 -7.84
N LYS A 67 -1.35 -9.54 -6.85
CA LYS A 67 0.10 -9.76 -6.80
C LYS A 67 0.54 -10.17 -5.39
N VAL A 68 1.70 -10.81 -5.30
CA VAL A 68 2.35 -11.15 -4.03
C VAL A 68 3.74 -10.54 -4.02
N ILE A 69 4.04 -9.79 -2.96
CA ILE A 69 5.38 -9.29 -2.69
C ILE A 69 6.06 -10.26 -1.75
N VAL A 70 7.22 -10.77 -2.15
CA VAL A 70 8.07 -11.61 -1.31
C VAL A 70 9.33 -10.84 -0.95
N MET A 71 9.57 -10.74 0.35
CA MET A 71 10.73 -10.09 0.94
C MET A 71 11.37 -11.02 1.99
N ASP A 72 12.66 -10.83 2.24
CA ASP A 72 13.37 -11.56 3.29
C ASP A 72 13.03 -10.95 4.68
N ASN A 73 13.76 -11.32 5.73
CA ASN A 73 13.57 -10.80 7.10
C ASN A 73 13.86 -9.28 7.25
N ASP A 74 14.36 -8.62 6.19
CA ASP A 74 14.56 -7.17 6.12
C ASP A 74 13.27 -6.41 5.75
N ALA A 75 12.13 -7.07 5.89
CA ALA A 75 10.81 -6.57 5.57
C ALA A 75 10.43 -5.39 6.48
N PRO A 76 10.06 -4.21 5.95
CA PRO A 76 9.46 -3.17 6.76
C PRO A 76 8.14 -3.66 7.40
N PRO A 77 7.67 -3.01 8.48
CA PRO A 77 6.46 -3.39 9.19
C PRO A 77 5.19 -3.00 8.42
N ILE A 78 5.04 -3.54 7.20
CA ILE A 78 3.85 -3.40 6.37
C ILE A 78 2.69 -4.17 7.01
N ASP A 79 1.55 -3.50 7.13
CA ASP A 79 0.29 -4.02 7.66
C ASP A 79 -0.83 -3.93 6.61
N GLU A 80 -2.03 -4.42 6.95
CA GLU A 80 -3.21 -4.37 6.07
C GLU A 80 -3.71 -2.94 5.77
N TYR A 81 -3.31 -1.96 6.58
CA TYR A 81 -3.66 -0.55 6.41
C TYR A 81 -2.64 0.22 5.57
N THR A 82 -1.52 -0.42 5.23
CA THR A 82 -0.48 0.16 4.38
C THR A 82 -0.96 0.25 2.95
N VAL A 83 -0.68 1.40 2.33
CA VAL A 83 -0.96 1.67 0.92
C VAL A 83 0.32 1.56 0.09
N LEU A 84 0.18 1.13 -1.16
CA LEU A 84 1.29 0.79 -2.04
C LEU A 84 1.15 1.42 -3.42
N TRP A 85 2.27 1.92 -3.95
CA TRP A 85 2.43 2.37 -5.32
C TRP A 85 3.42 1.44 -6.02
N VAL A 86 2.90 0.55 -6.86
CA VAL A 86 3.69 -0.43 -7.60
C VAL A 86 3.80 -0.06 -9.08
N ASP A 87 2.71 0.46 -9.67
CA ASP A 87 2.67 0.87 -11.07
C ASP A 87 2.90 2.39 -11.22
N THR A 88 2.58 3.18 -10.19
CA THR A 88 2.78 4.63 -10.14
C THR A 88 3.89 5.02 -9.15
N ILE A 89 4.31 6.29 -9.23
CA ILE A 89 5.28 6.89 -8.32
C ILE A 89 4.52 7.95 -7.52
N PRO A 90 4.53 7.89 -6.16
CA PRO A 90 3.84 8.88 -5.36
C PRO A 90 4.53 10.24 -5.53
N GLN A 91 3.75 11.29 -5.75
CA GLN A 91 4.27 12.64 -5.65
C GLN A 91 4.35 13.02 -4.17
N VAL A 92 5.54 13.38 -3.73
CA VAL A 92 5.79 13.89 -2.38
C VAL A 92 5.87 15.41 -2.43
N ASP A 93 5.28 16.05 -1.43
CA ASP A 93 5.47 17.49 -1.19
C ASP A 93 6.82 17.74 -0.50
N THR A 94 7.16 19.01 -0.33
CA THR A 94 8.40 19.54 0.23
C THR A 94 8.72 19.01 1.65
N ASP A 95 7.70 18.55 2.40
CA ASP A 95 7.82 17.94 3.73
C ASP A 95 8.09 16.41 3.68
N GLY A 96 8.08 15.83 2.48
CA GLY A 96 8.18 14.38 2.24
C GLY A 96 6.87 13.61 2.42
N ALA A 97 5.78 14.28 2.80
CA ALA A 97 4.44 13.71 2.84
C ALA A 97 3.84 13.54 1.44
N LEU A 98 2.83 12.68 1.29
CA LEU A 98 2.07 12.57 0.03
C LEU A 98 1.51 13.95 -0.35
N ALA A 99 1.80 14.38 -1.57
CA ALA A 99 1.31 15.65 -2.07
C ALA A 99 -0.22 15.60 -2.11
N LYS A 100 -0.84 16.52 -1.37
CA LYS A 100 -2.28 16.76 -1.40
C LYS A 100 -2.53 17.93 -2.35
N SER A 101 -3.56 17.81 -3.17
CA SER A 101 -4.07 18.90 -4.00
C SER A 101 -4.71 19.96 -3.10
N ASP A 102 -4.89 21.18 -3.61
CA ASP A 102 -5.50 22.31 -2.90
C ASP A 102 -6.91 22.00 -2.33
N THR A 103 -7.54 20.91 -2.79
CA THR A 103 -8.83 20.38 -2.31
C THR A 103 -8.71 19.39 -1.13
N GLY A 104 -7.50 19.06 -0.68
CA GLY A 104 -7.24 18.07 0.37
C GLY A 104 -7.18 16.62 -0.15
N GLU A 105 -7.32 16.40 -1.46
CA GLU A 105 -7.24 15.08 -2.08
C GLU A 105 -5.79 14.68 -2.36
N ILE A 106 -5.46 13.39 -2.21
CA ILE A 106 -4.12 12.87 -2.52
C ILE A 106 -3.91 12.96 -4.03
N ILE A 107 -2.92 13.72 -4.50
CA ILE A 107 -2.66 13.96 -5.94
C ILE A 107 -2.40 12.66 -6.69
N THR A 108 -1.61 11.77 -6.08
CA THR A 108 -1.31 10.44 -6.61
C THR A 108 -1.99 9.37 -5.76
N PRO A 109 -3.21 8.91 -6.13
CA PRO A 109 -3.86 7.83 -5.42
C PRO A 109 -2.99 6.57 -5.44
N TYR A 110 -3.12 5.74 -4.40
CA TYR A 110 -2.44 4.46 -4.33
C TYR A 110 -3.06 3.47 -5.33
N ASP A 111 -2.21 2.66 -5.97
CA ASP A 111 -2.67 1.64 -6.91
C ASP A 111 -3.05 0.33 -6.21
N TYR A 112 -2.39 0.00 -5.10
CA TYR A 112 -2.53 -1.29 -4.44
C TYR A 112 -2.76 -1.12 -2.94
N ILE A 113 -3.57 -2.03 -2.39
CA ILE A 113 -3.77 -2.19 -0.95
C ILE A 113 -3.27 -3.56 -0.51
N VAL A 114 -2.80 -3.65 0.73
CA VAL A 114 -2.46 -4.92 1.36
C VAL A 114 -3.75 -5.64 1.75
N LYS A 115 -3.89 -6.90 1.33
CA LYS A 115 -5.00 -7.77 1.76
C LYS A 115 -4.60 -8.68 2.90
N LYS A 116 -3.36 -9.16 2.88
CA LYS A 116 -2.86 -10.12 3.86
C LYS A 116 -1.36 -10.05 3.98
N VAL A 117 -0.88 -10.13 5.21
CA VAL A 117 0.56 -10.23 5.51
C VAL A 117 0.84 -11.60 6.12
N ALA A 118 1.65 -12.40 5.43
CA ALA A 118 2.13 -13.69 5.92
C ALA A 118 3.61 -13.57 6.29
N ARG A 119 3.91 -13.51 7.59
CA ARG A 119 5.29 -13.46 8.10
C ARG A 119 5.76 -14.88 8.44
N SER A 120 6.87 -15.30 7.87
CA SER A 120 7.57 -16.55 8.19
C SER A 120 8.96 -16.23 8.77
N LEU A 121 9.59 -17.24 9.37
CA LEU A 121 10.87 -17.09 10.08
C LEU A 121 11.98 -16.44 9.23
N ASN A 122 11.97 -16.67 7.91
CA ASN A 122 13.01 -16.20 6.99
C ASN A 122 12.49 -15.42 5.78
N SER A 123 11.19 -15.16 5.71
CA SER A 123 10.56 -14.49 4.57
C SER A 123 9.21 -13.91 4.94
N VAL A 124 8.89 -12.73 4.44
CA VAL A 124 7.55 -12.14 4.53
C VAL A 124 6.94 -12.13 3.14
N SER A 125 5.71 -12.62 3.05
CA SER A 125 4.90 -12.63 1.84
C SER A 125 3.68 -11.75 2.06
N ILE A 126 3.47 -10.78 1.18
CA ILE A 126 2.40 -9.79 1.29
C ILE A 126 1.51 -9.93 0.06
N ALA A 127 0.25 -10.24 0.27
CA ALA A 127 -0.75 -10.28 -0.78
C ALA A 127 -1.32 -8.88 -0.99
N ILE A 128 -1.25 -8.37 -2.23
CA ILE A 128 -1.70 -7.03 -2.60
C ILE A 128 -2.79 -7.12 -3.67
N CYS A 129 -3.76 -6.23 -3.59
CA CYS A 129 -4.89 -6.13 -4.52
C CYS A 129 -4.88 -4.74 -5.16
N LYS A 130 -5.07 -4.67 -6.48
CA LYS A 130 -5.18 -3.41 -7.19
C LYS A 130 -6.49 -2.74 -6.82
N VAL A 131 -6.43 -1.49 -6.38
CA VAL A 131 -7.61 -0.67 -6.13
C VAL A 131 -7.86 0.18 -7.36
N ASN A 132 -9.09 0.11 -7.85
CA ASN A 132 -9.54 1.02 -8.89
C ASN A 132 -10.09 2.25 -8.17
N VAL A 133 -9.23 3.23 -7.92
CA VAL A 133 -9.66 4.52 -7.39
C VAL A 133 -10.40 5.22 -8.54
N ARG A 134 -11.71 5.00 -8.60
CA ARG A 134 -12.59 5.78 -9.48
C ARG A 134 -12.60 7.20 -8.92
N GLY A 135 -11.86 8.09 -9.59
CA GLY A 135 -12.07 9.53 -9.45
C GLY A 135 -13.47 9.92 -9.87
#